data_AF-A0A8T5V470-F1
#
_entry.id   AF-A0A8T5V470-F1
#
_cell.length_a   1.000
_cell.length_b   1.000
_cell.length_c   1.000
_cell.angle_alpha   90.00
_cell.angle_beta   90.00
_cell.angle_gamma   90.00
#
_symmetry.space_group_name_H-M   'P 1'
#
loop_
_entity.id
_entity.type
_entity.pdbx_description
1 polymer ?
#
loop_
_entity_poly.entity_id
_entity_poly.type
_entity_poly.pdbx_seq_one_letter_code
_entity_poly.pdbx_strand_id
1 'polypeptide(L)'
;MTDNNELSAIESKAGEILKGHNGVYLDKRLYAVLKKGFPGLTRKDFNKVLDSLLTSGYSMERGLIRPLTANEVEKQKKEEHESGKKAGKGASERPRLSTKRGI
;
A
#
# COMPACT_ATOMS: atom_id res chain seq x y z
N MET A 1 -12.11 -20.68 7.08
CA MET A 1 -12.33 -19.22 7.16
C MET A 1 -11.99 -18.83 8.57
N THR A 2 -11.23 -17.75 8.76
CA THR A 2 -11.01 -17.17 10.10
C THR A 2 -12.34 -16.58 10.58
N ASP A 3 -12.71 -16.83 11.83
CA ASP A 3 -13.99 -16.35 12.37
C ASP A 3 -14.03 -14.81 12.42
N ASN A 4 -15.21 -14.21 12.23
CA ASN A 4 -15.35 -12.74 12.22
C ASN A 4 -14.83 -12.08 13.51
N ASN A 5 -14.91 -12.79 14.64
CA ASN A 5 -14.40 -12.31 15.92
C ASN A 5 -12.86 -12.29 15.97
N GLU A 6 -12.21 -13.28 15.36
CA GLU A 6 -10.75 -13.33 15.25
C GLU A 6 -10.22 -12.24 14.31
N LEU A 7 -10.94 -11.98 13.20
CA LEU A 7 -10.59 -10.88 12.28
C LEU A 7 -10.53 -9.53 13.00
N SER A 8 -11.53 -9.21 13.82
CA SER A 8 -11.54 -7.94 14.57
C SER A 8 -10.39 -7.84 15.59
N ALA A 9 -10.03 -8.96 16.23
CA ALA A 9 -8.86 -9.02 17.10
C ALA A 9 -7.55 -8.81 16.33
N ILE A 10 -7.44 -9.36 15.12
CA ILE A 10 -6.29 -9.18 14.23
C ILE A 10 -6.18 -7.71 13.79
N GLU A 11 -7.29 -7.05 13.43
CA GLU A 11 -7.33 -5.62 13.10
C GLU A 11 -6.84 -4.75 14.25
N SER A 12 -7.38 -4.99 15.45
CA SER A 12 -7.00 -4.24 16.65
C SER A 12 -5.50 -4.36 16.92
N LYS A 13 -4.97 -5.60 16.85
CA LYS A 13 -3.54 -5.86 17.06
C LYS A 13 -2.66 -5.26 15.97
N ALA A 14 -3.11 -5.28 14.72
CA ALA A 14 -2.40 -4.64 13.62
C ALA A 14 -2.33 -3.12 13.82
N GLY A 15 -3.42 -2.50 14.24
CA GLY A 15 -3.49 -1.08 14.58
C GLY A 15 -2.56 -0.68 15.73
N GLU A 16 -2.47 -1.51 16.78
CA GLU A 16 -1.53 -1.30 17.88
C GLU A 16 -0.07 -1.36 17.42
N ILE A 17 0.29 -2.36 16.62
CA ILE A 17 1.65 -2.51 16.06
C ILE A 17 2.02 -1.30 15.21
N LEU A 18 1.09 -0.84 14.35
CA LEU A 18 1.30 0.31 13.51
C LEU A 18 1.47 1.58 14.36
N LYS A 19 0.61 1.82 15.35
CA LYS A 19 0.74 2.96 16.28
C LYS A 19 2.09 2.97 17.01
N GLY A 20 2.57 1.81 17.45
CA GLY A 20 3.86 1.67 18.14
C GLY A 20 5.09 1.94 17.26
N HIS A 21 4.96 1.88 15.94
CA HIS A 21 6.05 2.07 14.97
C HIS A 21 5.90 3.34 14.11
N ASN A 22 5.27 4.40 14.63
CA ASN A 22 4.97 5.64 13.89
C ASN A 22 4.17 5.39 12.59
N GLY A 23 3.41 4.30 12.56
CA GLY A 23 2.63 3.84 11.42
C GLY A 23 3.44 3.27 10.26
N VAL A 24 4.77 3.17 10.36
CA VAL A 24 5.64 2.70 9.28
C VAL A 24 6.03 1.24 9.48
N TYR A 25 5.53 0.36 8.62
CA TYR A 25 5.76 -1.09 8.75
C TYR A 25 5.76 -1.83 7.42
N LEU A 26 6.54 -2.90 7.28
CA LEU A 26 6.54 -3.73 6.07
C LEU A 26 5.35 -4.69 6.07
N ASP A 27 4.67 -4.85 4.93
CA ASP A 27 3.53 -5.76 4.76
C ASP A 27 3.86 -7.20 5.18
N LYS A 28 5.03 -7.69 4.75
CA LYS A 28 5.53 -9.04 5.03
C LYS A 28 5.82 -9.21 6.51
N ARG A 29 6.35 -8.18 7.16
CA ARG A 29 6.62 -8.22 8.61
C ARG A 29 5.31 -8.18 9.40
N LEU A 30 4.36 -7.34 9.00
CA LEU A 30 3.07 -7.25 9.68
C LEU A 30 2.36 -8.60 9.62
N TYR A 31 2.32 -9.20 8.42
CA TYR A 31 1.78 -10.55 8.24
C TYR A 31 2.49 -11.58 9.11
N ALA A 32 3.83 -11.59 9.16
CA ALA A 32 4.58 -12.55 9.96
C ALA A 32 4.31 -12.39 11.47
N VAL A 33 4.21 -11.16 11.97
CA VAL A 33 3.90 -10.89 13.38
C VAL A 33 2.47 -11.32 13.71
N LEU A 34 1.50 -10.98 12.86
CA LEU A 34 0.11 -11.39 13.05
C LEU A 34 -0.03 -12.91 12.94
N LYS A 35 0.65 -13.56 11.99
CA LYS A 35 0.65 -15.03 11.83
C LYS A 35 1.23 -15.77 13.03
N LYS A 36 2.19 -15.17 13.75
CA LYS A 36 2.70 -15.71 15.02
C LYS A 36 1.65 -15.66 16.13
N GLY A 37 0.85 -14.59 16.20
CA GLY A 37 -0.23 -14.45 17.18
C GLY A 37 -1.51 -15.20 16.81
N PHE A 38 -1.74 -15.39 15.51
CA PHE A 38 -2.94 -15.98 14.92
C PHE A 38 -2.52 -17.00 13.85
N PRO A 39 -2.22 -18.25 14.23
CA PRO A 39 -1.80 -19.28 13.29
C PRO A 39 -2.88 -19.60 12.24
N GLY A 40 -4.16 -19.34 12.54
CA GLY A 40 -5.28 -19.45 11.59
C GLY A 40 -5.34 -18.35 10.52
N LEU A 41 -4.56 -17.26 10.65
CA LEU A 41 -4.61 -16.13 9.72
C LEU A 41 -4.21 -16.55 8.31
N THR A 42 -5.11 -16.43 7.34
CA THR A 42 -4.78 -16.63 5.93
C THR A 42 -4.32 -15.33 5.28
N ARG A 43 -3.65 -15.44 4.12
CA ARG A 43 -3.27 -14.25 3.34
C ARG A 43 -4.49 -13.44 2.88
N LYS A 44 -5.63 -14.10 2.62
CA LYS A 44 -6.89 -13.43 2.24
C LYS A 44 -7.44 -12.60 3.39
N ASP A 45 -7.45 -13.16 4.59
CA ASP A 45 -7.92 -12.49 5.80
C ASP A 45 -7.01 -11.32 6.16
N PHE A 46 -5.69 -11.50 6.02
CA PHE A 46 -4.73 -10.41 6.17
C PHE A 46 -4.97 -9.26 5.18
N ASN A 47 -5.28 -9.55 3.91
CA ASN A 47 -5.58 -8.51 2.93
C ASN A 47 -6.84 -7.70 3.33
N LYS A 48 -7.88 -8.34 3.87
CA LYS A 48 -9.07 -7.62 4.38
C LYS A 48 -8.71 -6.66 5.52
N VAL A 49 -7.90 -7.12 6.47
CA VAL A 49 -7.41 -6.29 7.57
C VAL A 49 -6.58 -5.13 7.03
N LEU A 50 -5.75 -5.38 6.02
CA LEU A 50 -4.99 -4.35 5.33
C LEU A 50 -5.89 -3.33 4.65
N ASP A 51 -6.91 -3.74 3.90
CA ASP A 51 -7.85 -2.84 3.24
C ASP A 51 -8.60 -1.97 4.25
N SER A 52 -9.00 -2.55 5.38
CA SER A 52 -9.61 -1.83 6.51
C SER A 52 -8.64 -0.77 7.07
N LEU A 53 -7.37 -1.12 7.27
CA LEU A 53 -6.32 -0.18 7.71
C LEU A 53 -6.07 0.93 6.69
N LEU A 54 -6.03 0.60 5.39
CA LEU A 54 -5.84 1.58 4.34
C LEU A 54 -6.99 2.59 4.31
N THR A 55 -8.23 2.11 4.50
CA THR A 55 -9.43 2.95 4.60
C THR A 55 -9.41 3.82 5.86
N SER A 56 -8.78 3.35 6.95
CA SER A 56 -8.71 4.06 8.24
C SER A 56 -7.69 5.20 8.29
N GLY A 57 -6.91 5.43 7.23
CA GLY A 57 -5.89 6.48 7.21
C GLY A 57 -4.46 5.98 7.07
N TYR A 58 -4.24 4.79 6.50
CA TYR A 58 -2.92 4.30 6.12
C TYR A 58 -2.80 4.17 4.60
N SER A 59 -1.58 4.24 4.07
CA SER A 59 -1.28 3.99 2.67
C SER A 59 -0.23 2.90 2.56
N MET A 60 -0.29 2.11 1.49
CA MET A 60 0.74 1.14 1.16
C MET A 60 1.53 1.61 -0.06
N GLU A 61 2.83 1.87 0.12
CA GLU A 61 3.74 2.21 -0.96
C GLU A 61 4.87 1.18 -1.03
N ARG A 62 4.99 0.48 -2.16
CA ARG A 62 6.04 -0.54 -2.39
C ARG A 62 6.16 -1.62 -1.28
N GLY A 63 5.03 -2.01 -0.68
CA GLY A 63 4.99 -3.00 0.41
C GLY A 63 5.30 -2.42 1.80
N LEU A 64 5.39 -1.09 1.91
CA LEU A 64 5.52 -0.36 3.17
C LEU A 64 4.19 0.29 3.50
N ILE A 65 3.62 -0.07 4.64
CA ILE A 65 2.45 0.56 5.24
C ILE A 65 2.96 1.82 5.96
N ARG A 66 2.33 2.96 5.72
CA ARG A 66 2.63 4.24 6.37
C ARG A 66 1.32 4.97 6.70
N PRO A 67 1.29 5.84 7.72
CA PRO A 67 0.11 6.67 7.95
C PRO A 67 -0.02 7.67 6.78
N LEU A 68 -1.25 7.91 6.33
CA LEU A 68 -1.53 8.93 5.33
C LEU A 68 -1.22 10.30 5.91
N THR A 69 -0.50 11.11 5.14
CA THR A 69 -0.35 12.53 5.47
C THR A 69 -1.65 13.27 5.12
N ALA A 70 -1.97 14.37 5.81
CA ALA A 70 -3.22 15.12 5.58
C ALA A 70 -3.43 15.50 4.09
N ASN A 71 -2.35 15.77 3.36
CA ASN A 71 -2.38 16.09 1.93
C ASN A 71 -2.74 14.87 1.04
N GLU A 72 -2.40 13.65 1.46
CA GLU A 72 -2.73 12.43 0.72
C GLU A 72 -4.17 11.98 0.97
N VAL A 73 -4.72 12.24 2.17
CA VAL A 73 -6.15 12.00 2.47
C VAL A 73 -7.05 12.85 1.57
N GLU A 74 -6.68 14.11 1.32
CA GLU A 74 -7.40 14.96 0.36
C GLU A 74 -7.25 14.49 -1.09
N LYS A 75 -6.10 13.90 -1.45
CA LYS A 75 -5.85 13.35 -2.78
C LYS A 75 -6.65 12.07 -3.04
N GLN A 76 -6.70 11.14 -2.09
CA GLN A 76 -7.49 9.91 -2.24
C GLN A 76 -8.99 10.21 -2.43
N LYS A 77 -9.53 11.20 -1.69
CA LYS A 77 -10.90 11.68 -1.92
C LYS A 77 -11.11 12.31 -3.31
N LYS A 78 -10.06 12.86 -3.93
CA LYS A 78 -10.13 13.45 -5.27
C LYS A 78 -9.91 12.42 -6.39
N GLU A 79 -9.05 11.43 -6.19
CA GLU A 79 -8.76 10.38 -7.19
C GLU A 79 -9.92 9.40 -7.42
N GLU A 80 -10.84 9.26 -6.45
CA GLU A 80 -12.08 8.49 -6.63
C GLU A 80 -12.98 9.10 -7.75
N HIS A 81 -12.78 10.39 -8.08
CA HIS A 81 -13.47 11.07 -9.18
C HIS A 81 -12.69 11.10 -10.51
N GLU A 82 -11.42 10.67 -10.55
CA GLU A 82 -10.54 10.86 -11.73
C GLU A 82 -9.84 9.58 -12.20
N SER A 83 -10.36 8.40 -11.86
CA SER A 83 -9.86 7.10 -12.34
C SER A 83 -10.30 6.82 -13.78
N GLY A 84 -9.89 7.69 -14.70
CA GLY A 84 -10.33 7.66 -16.08
C GLY A 84 -9.33 8.28 -17.05
N LYS A 85 -8.04 7.95 -16.99
CA LYS A 85 -7.16 8.00 -18.17
C LYS A 85 -5.88 7.18 -17.99
N LYS A 86 -5.73 6.22 -18.90
CA LYS A 86 -4.67 5.20 -18.99
C LYS A 86 -3.30 5.85 -19.22
N ALA A 87 -2.29 5.35 -18.51
CA ALA A 87 -0.89 5.63 -18.77
C ALA A 87 -0.47 5.11 -20.16
N GLY A 88 -0.17 6.04 -21.08
CA GLY A 88 0.37 5.78 -22.41
C GLY A 88 1.90 5.73 -22.41
N LYS A 89 2.39 4.51 -22.53
CA LYS A 89 3.74 4.01 -22.81
C LYS A 89 4.60 4.88 -23.77
N GLY A 90 5.72 5.40 -23.26
CA GLY A 90 7.07 5.46 -23.85
C GLY A 90 7.32 5.94 -25.30
N ALA A 91 8.12 6.99 -25.43
CA ALA A 91 9.24 7.04 -26.37
C ALA A 91 10.28 8.08 -25.87
N SER A 92 11.38 7.62 -25.27
CA SER A 92 12.58 8.45 -25.12
C SER A 92 13.23 8.57 -26.49
N GLU A 93 12.95 9.64 -27.20
CA GLU A 93 13.65 9.99 -28.43
C GLU A 93 15.01 10.61 -28.04
N ARG A 94 16.06 9.78 -27.99
CA ARG A 94 17.44 10.26 -27.92
C ARG A 94 17.72 11.04 -29.21
N PRO A 95 18.19 12.30 -29.16
CA PRO A 95 18.64 12.97 -30.38
C PRO A 95 19.90 12.27 -30.87
N ARG A 96 19.83 11.67 -32.07
CA ARG A 96 21.02 11.17 -32.77
C ARG A 96 21.79 12.38 -33.30
N LEU A 97 22.90 12.73 -32.65
CA LEU A 97 23.89 13.68 -33.16
C LEU A 97 24.36 13.19 -34.54
N SER A 98 23.88 13.83 -35.61
CA SER A 98 24.37 13.62 -36.97
C SER A 98 25.80 14.17 -37.04
N THR A 99 26.78 13.27 -36.98
CA THR A 99 28.16 13.60 -37.30
C THR A 99 28.38 13.25 -38.77
N LYS A 100 28.26 14.23 -39.67
CA LYS A 100 28.87 14.17 -41.00
C LYS A 100 29.52 15.53 -41.31
N ARG A 101 30.85 15.57 -41.12
CA ARG A 101 31.74 16.42 -41.91
C ARG A 101 32.04 15.72 -43.23
N GLY A 102 32.17 16.48 -44.32
CA GLY A 102 32.55 16.07 -45.67
C GLY A 102 31.37 16.21 -46.64
N ILE A 103 31.39 17.06 -47.67
CA ILE A 103 32.48 17.68 -48.47
C ILE A 103 32.08 19.13 -48.77
#